data_AF-Q28157-F1
#
_entry.id   AF-Q28157-F1
#
_cell.length_a   1.000
_cell.length_b   1.000
_cell.length_c   1.000
_cell.angle_alpha   90.00
_cell.angle_beta   90.00
_cell.angle_gamma   90.00
#
_symmetry.space_group_name_H-M   'P 1'
#
loop_
_entity.id
_entity.type
_entity.pdbx_description
1 polymer ?
#
loop_
_entity_poly.entity_id
_entity_poly.type
_entity_poly.pdbx_seq_one_letter_code
_entity_poly.pdbx_strand_id
1 'polypeptide(L)'
;DDESGSVVMFGGIDSSYYTGSLNWVPVSYEGYWQITLDSITMDGETIACADSCQAIVDTGTSLLAGPTSAISNIQSYIGASENSDGEMIVSCSSMYSLPNIVFTINGVQYPVPASAYILE
;
A
#
# COMPACT_ATOMS: atom_id res chain seq x y z
N ASP A 1 -8.11 -28.92 -9.01
CA ASP A 1 -9.34 -28.28 -8.51
C ASP A 1 -8.94 -27.04 -7.75
N ASP A 2 -8.74 -25.98 -8.53
CA ASP A 2 -8.28 -24.66 -8.06
C ASP A 2 -9.45 -23.93 -7.43
N GLU A 3 -9.54 -23.88 -6.11
CA GLU A 3 -10.48 -22.96 -5.46
C GLU A 3 -9.99 -21.52 -5.68
N SER A 4 -10.52 -20.91 -6.73
CA SER A 4 -10.46 -19.49 -7.04
C SER A 4 -11.25 -18.71 -6.00
N GLY A 5 -10.61 -17.76 -5.31
CA GLY A 5 -11.24 -16.95 -4.24
C GLY A 5 -11.53 -15.48 -4.60
N SER A 6 -10.90 -14.94 -5.64
CA SER A 6 -11.06 -13.54 -6.04
C SER A 6 -12.33 -13.32 -6.87
N VAL A 7 -13.03 -12.20 -6.63
CA VAL A 7 -14.30 -11.88 -7.29
C VAL A 7 -14.45 -10.38 -7.53
N VAL A 8 -15.23 -10.02 -8.56
CA VAL A 8 -15.78 -8.67 -8.75
C VAL A 8 -17.28 -8.74 -8.58
N MET A 9 -17.84 -7.91 -7.70
CA MET A 9 -19.27 -7.84 -7.43
C MET A 9 -19.88 -6.58 -8.04
N PHE A 10 -20.89 -6.75 -8.90
CA PHE A 10 -21.64 -5.64 -9.49
C PHE A 10 -22.94 -5.39 -8.71
N GLY A 11 -23.12 -4.17 -8.20
CA GLY A 11 -24.37 -3.73 -7.56
C GLY A 11 -24.59 -4.20 -6.12
N GLY A 12 -23.55 -4.68 -5.44
CA GLY A 12 -23.66 -5.19 -4.07
C GLY A 12 -22.37 -5.08 -3.26
N ILE A 13 -22.49 -5.38 -1.97
CA ILE A 13 -21.41 -5.49 -1.01
C ILE A 13 -21.68 -6.76 -0.22
N ASP A 14 -20.68 -7.63 -0.09
CA ASP A 14 -20.75 -8.84 0.72
C ASP A 14 -19.83 -8.70 1.94
N SER A 15 -20.44 -8.70 3.13
CA SER A 15 -19.74 -8.54 4.40
C SER A 15 -18.89 -9.74 4.80
N SER A 16 -18.98 -10.87 4.11
CA SER A 16 -18.11 -12.03 4.37
C SER A 16 -16.66 -11.79 3.95
N TYR A 17 -16.39 -10.84 3.04
CA TYR A 17 -15.05 -10.52 2.54
C TYR A 17 -14.28 -9.47 3.37
N TYR A 18 -14.90 -8.89 4.40
CA TYR A 18 -14.24 -7.92 5.27
C TYR A 18 -14.65 -8.08 6.74
N THR A 19 -13.88 -7.47 7.63
CA THR A 19 -14.20 -7.41 9.06
C THR A 19 -14.41 -5.95 9.48
N GLY A 20 -15.16 -5.74 10.55
CA GLY A 20 -15.48 -4.38 11.02
C GLY A 20 -16.49 -3.67 10.12
N SER A 21 -16.29 -2.36 9.92
CA SER A 21 -17.16 -1.49 9.12
C SER A 21 -16.39 -0.81 7.99
N LEU A 22 -17.08 -0.51 6.90
CA LEU A 22 -16.52 0.27 5.80
C LEU A 22 -16.27 1.72 6.20
N ASN A 23 -15.10 2.24 5.86
CA ASN A 23 -14.77 3.66 5.93
C ASN A 23 -14.88 4.26 4.54
N TRP A 24 -15.67 5.33 4.40
CA TRP A 24 -15.86 6.03 3.12
C TRP A 24 -14.82 7.12 2.94
N VAL A 25 -14.24 7.18 1.74
CA VAL A 25 -13.22 8.17 1.36
C VAL A 25 -13.74 8.91 0.12
N PRO A 26 -13.78 10.25 0.13
CA PRO A 26 -14.24 11.00 -1.03
C PRO A 26 -13.26 10.89 -2.19
N VAL A 27 -13.80 10.73 -3.39
CA VAL A 27 -13.02 10.85 -4.63
C VAL A 27 -12.58 12.30 -4.78
N SER A 28 -11.28 12.53 -4.98
CA SER A 28 -10.71 13.88 -5.09
C SER A 28 -10.79 14.45 -6.51
N TYR A 29 -10.77 13.58 -7.52
CA TYR A 29 -10.95 13.93 -8.92
C TYR A 29 -11.64 12.79 -9.69
N GLU A 30 -12.72 13.11 -10.39
CA GLU A 30 -13.52 12.15 -11.15
C GLU A 30 -12.86 11.81 -12.50
N GLY A 31 -11.94 10.85 -12.49
CA GLY A 31 -11.34 10.27 -13.69
C GLY A 31 -10.79 8.88 -13.42
N TYR A 32 -9.85 8.80 -12.49
CA TYR A 32 -9.49 7.56 -11.81
C TYR A 32 -10.30 7.41 -10.51
N TRP A 33 -10.20 6.25 -9.86
CA TRP A 33 -10.55 6.12 -8.44
C TRP A 33 -9.49 6.83 -7.59
N GLN A 34 -9.43 8.16 -7.73
CA GLN A 34 -8.42 9.01 -7.13
C GLN A 34 -8.87 9.48 -5.74
N ILE A 35 -7.98 9.36 -4.76
CA ILE A 35 -8.20 9.74 -3.37
C ILE A 35 -7.05 10.61 -2.86
N THR A 36 -7.31 11.35 -1.78
CA THR A 36 -6.25 12.02 -1.02
C THR A 36 -5.70 11.07 0.03
N LEU A 37 -4.37 10.92 0.05
CA LEU A 37 -3.63 10.23 1.08
C LEU A 37 -3.04 11.29 2.03
N ASP A 38 -3.27 11.15 3.32
CA ASP A 38 -2.88 12.16 4.31
C ASP A 38 -1.38 12.08 4.61
N SER A 39 -0.86 10.87 4.83
CA SER A 39 0.55 10.59 5.09
C SER A 39 0.91 9.12 4.91
N ILE A 40 2.21 8.84 4.72
CA ILE A 40 2.79 7.48 4.81
C ILE A 40 3.81 7.47 5.93
N THR A 41 3.60 6.58 6.91
CA THR A 41 4.46 6.48 8.09
C THR A 41 4.98 5.06 8.32
N MET A 42 6.08 4.96 9.06
CA MET A 42 6.63 3.70 9.53
C MET A 42 7.34 3.96 10.86
N ASP A 43 7.08 3.12 11.87
CA ASP A 43 7.52 3.35 13.26
C ASP A 43 7.21 4.75 13.82
N GLY A 44 6.10 5.33 13.37
CA GLY A 44 5.66 6.67 13.78
C GLY A 44 6.39 7.82 13.08
N GLU A 45 7.38 7.54 12.23
CA GLU A 45 8.05 8.54 11.41
C GLU A 45 7.38 8.68 10.04
N THR A 46 7.31 9.91 9.52
CA THR A 46 6.77 10.16 8.17
C THR A 46 7.84 9.89 7.12
N ILE A 47 7.62 8.85 6.31
CA ILE A 47 8.59 8.38 5.31
C ILE A 47 8.22 8.82 3.89
N ALA A 48 6.98 9.24 3.65
CA ALA A 48 6.55 9.82 2.39
C ALA A 48 5.23 10.58 2.57
N CYS A 49 4.86 11.39 1.57
CA CYS A 49 3.55 12.05 1.51
C CYS A 49 3.27 12.95 2.74
N ALA A 50 4.27 13.68 3.25
CA ALA A 50 4.15 14.43 4.51
C ALA A 50 3.09 15.54 4.49
N ASP A 51 2.92 16.21 3.34
CA ASP A 51 1.95 17.30 3.14
C ASP A 51 0.71 16.83 2.39
N SER A 52 0.35 15.55 2.57
CA SER A 52 -0.62 14.84 1.74
C SER A 52 -0.23 14.71 0.27
N CYS A 53 -0.86 13.77 -0.42
CA CYS A 53 -0.61 13.50 -1.83
C CYS A 53 -1.83 12.84 -2.46
N GLN A 54 -1.78 12.65 -3.78
CA GLN A 54 -2.84 11.97 -4.52
C GLN A 54 -2.43 10.53 -4.79
N ALA A 55 -3.38 9.61 -4.65
CA ALA A 55 -3.22 8.20 -4.97
C ALA A 55 -4.42 7.73 -5.81
N ILE A 56 -4.24 6.65 -6.56
CA ILE A 56 -5.33 5.95 -7.25
C ILE A 56 -5.46 4.54 -6.72
N VAL A 57 -6.69 4.04 -6.59
CA VAL A 57 -6.96 2.64 -6.27
C VAL A 57 -7.09 1.88 -7.59
N ASP A 58 -6.04 1.13 -7.94
CA ASP A 58 -5.91 0.51 -9.27
C ASP A 58 -5.68 -1.01 -9.16
N THR A 59 -6.71 -1.79 -9.49
CA THR A 59 -6.64 -3.26 -9.53
C THR A 59 -5.79 -3.78 -10.70
N GLY A 60 -5.40 -2.93 -11.65
CA GLY A 60 -4.58 -3.30 -12.82
C GLY A 60 -3.07 -3.22 -12.60
N THR A 61 -2.61 -2.64 -11.49
CA THR A 61 -1.19 -2.50 -11.16
C THR A 61 -0.80 -3.47 -10.03
N SER A 62 0.25 -4.26 -10.25
CA SER A 62 0.67 -5.29 -9.27
C SER A 62 1.34 -4.74 -8.01
N LEU A 63 2.07 -3.62 -8.12
CA LEU A 63 2.91 -3.08 -7.05
C LEU A 63 2.41 -1.72 -6.55
N LEU A 64 2.84 -1.34 -5.34
CA LEU A 64 2.72 0.03 -4.87
C LEU A 64 3.67 0.93 -5.65
N ALA A 65 3.11 1.87 -6.41
CA ALA A 65 3.86 2.83 -7.21
C ALA A 65 3.78 4.24 -6.64
N GLY A 66 4.84 5.02 -6.81
CA GLY A 66 4.90 6.40 -6.36
C GLY A 66 6.06 7.18 -6.99
N PRO A 67 6.18 8.49 -6.71
CA PRO A 67 7.28 9.29 -7.19
C PRO A 67 8.64 8.69 -6.78
N THR A 68 9.61 8.70 -7.69
CA THR A 68 10.93 8.06 -7.50
C THR A 68 11.62 8.46 -6.20
N SER A 69 11.55 9.74 -5.82
CA SER A 69 12.16 10.23 -4.56
C SER A 69 11.49 9.65 -3.32
N ALA A 70 10.16 9.55 -3.31
CA ALA A 70 9.40 8.96 -2.21
C ALA A 70 9.65 7.45 -2.11
N ILE A 71 9.64 6.74 -3.25
CA ILE A 71 9.93 5.31 -3.29
C ILE A 71 11.37 5.04 -2.86
N SER A 72 12.35 5.82 -3.33
CA SER A 72 13.75 5.67 -2.92
C SER A 72 13.92 5.83 -1.41
N ASN A 73 13.20 6.78 -0.79
CA ASN A 73 13.20 6.91 0.66
C ASN A 73 12.63 5.65 1.34
N ILE A 74 11.45 5.19 0.92
CA ILE A 74 10.82 3.98 1.49
C ILE A 74 11.75 2.76 1.34
N GLN A 75 12.35 2.57 0.17
CA GLN A 75 13.30 1.48 -0.09
C GLN A 75 14.49 1.52 0.87
N SER A 76 15.02 2.71 1.15
CA SER A 76 16.10 2.90 2.14
C SER A 76 15.65 2.52 3.55
N TYR A 77 14.43 2.89 3.96
CA TYR A 77 13.93 2.56 5.29
C TYR A 77 13.71 1.06 5.49
N ILE A 78 13.28 0.34 4.45
CA ILE A 78 13.10 -1.12 4.53
C ILE A 78 14.41 -1.91 4.31
N GLY A 79 15.53 -1.20 4.09
CA GLY A 79 16.84 -1.82 3.88
C GLY A 79 16.97 -2.56 2.54
N ALA A 80 16.21 -2.13 1.52
CA ALA A 80 16.31 -2.69 0.19
C ALA A 80 17.55 -2.17 -0.55
N SER A 81 18.13 -3.02 -1.39
CA SER A 81 19.28 -2.71 -2.23
C SER A 81 19.05 -3.19 -3.65
N GLU A 82 19.61 -2.50 -4.64
CA GLU A 82 19.52 -2.91 -6.03
C GLU A 82 20.46 -4.11 -6.30
N ASN A 83 19.94 -5.15 -6.97
CA ASN A 83 20.74 -6.29 -7.44
C ASN A 83 21.39 -6.00 -8.81
N SER A 84 22.12 -6.96 -9.37
CA SER A 84 22.78 -6.82 -10.68
C SER A 84 21.80 -6.65 -11.85
N ASP A 85 20.55 -7.04 -11.68
CA ASP A 85 19.49 -6.99 -12.70
C ASP A 85 18.63 -5.73 -12.59
N GLY A 86 18.94 -4.84 -11.64
CA GLY A 86 18.23 -3.58 -11.41
C GLY A 86 16.97 -3.71 -10.54
N GLU A 87 16.80 -4.84 -9.87
CA GLU A 87 15.66 -5.09 -8.98
C GLU A 87 16.00 -4.68 -7.55
N MET A 88 15.02 -4.09 -6.85
CA MET A 88 15.15 -3.80 -5.42
C MET A 88 14.88 -5.06 -4.61
N ILE A 89 15.90 -5.57 -3.93
CA ILE A 89 15.84 -6.79 -3.13
C ILE A 89 16.04 -6.49 -1.65
N VAL A 90 15.46 -7.32 -0.80
CA VAL A 90 15.65 -7.30 0.67
C VAL A 90 15.93 -8.72 1.15
N SER A 91 16.59 -8.89 2.30
CA SER A 91 16.71 -10.22 2.91
C SER A 91 15.33 -10.75 3.30
N CYS A 92 15.02 -12.01 2.98
CA CYS A 92 13.77 -12.67 3.39
C CYS A 92 13.57 -12.65 4.92
N SER A 93 14.66 -12.65 5.69
CA SER A 93 14.60 -12.55 7.16
C SER A 93 14.02 -11.21 7.63
N SER A 94 14.04 -10.17 6.80
CA SER A 94 13.53 -8.83 7.14
C SER A 94 12.02 -8.82 7.30
N MET A 95 11.31 -9.78 6.69
CA MET A 95 9.85 -9.92 6.84
C MET A 95 9.41 -10.14 8.30
N TYR A 96 10.30 -10.69 9.14
CA TYR A 96 10.04 -10.94 10.56
C TYR A 96 10.38 -9.76 11.49
N SER A 97 11.09 -8.75 10.99
CA SER A 97 11.60 -7.65 11.81
C SER A 97 11.15 -6.27 11.34
N LEU A 98 10.77 -6.13 10.07
CA LEU A 98 10.35 -4.84 9.53
C LEU A 98 8.95 -4.47 10.06
N PRO A 99 8.75 -3.22 10.44
CA PRO A 99 7.45 -2.71 10.89
C PRO A 99 6.45 -2.58 9.75
N ASN A 100 5.21 -2.24 10.09
CA ASN A 100 4.19 -1.94 9.09
C ASN A 100 4.49 -0.59 8.43
N ILE A 101 4.25 -0.51 7.12
CA ILE A 101 4.06 0.78 6.44
C ILE A 101 2.60 1.18 6.62
N VAL A 102 2.34 2.36 7.16
CA VAL A 102 0.98 2.82 7.47
C VAL A 102 0.57 3.94 6.53
N PHE A 103 -0.49 3.69 5.77
CA PHE A 103 -1.16 4.69 4.93
C PHE A 103 -2.28 5.33 5.73
N THR A 104 -2.23 6.64 5.94
CA THR A 104 -3.33 7.37 6.58
C THR A 104 -4.22 7.99 5.52
N ILE A 105 -5.48 7.58 5.47
CA ILE A 105 -6.45 8.03 4.47
C ILE A 105 -7.70 8.52 5.21
N ASN A 106 -8.06 9.78 5.01
CA ASN A 106 -9.23 10.41 5.65
C ASN A 106 -9.20 10.25 7.19
N GLY A 107 -8.02 10.41 7.79
CA GLY A 107 -7.77 10.27 9.23
C GLY A 107 -7.75 8.82 9.75
N VAL A 108 -7.96 7.81 8.90
CA VAL A 108 -7.94 6.39 9.27
C VAL A 108 -6.62 5.75 8.85
N GLN A 109 -6.02 4.97 9.74
CA GLN A 109 -4.76 4.27 9.49
C GLN A 109 -5.00 2.89 8.87
N TYR A 110 -4.31 2.62 7.76
CA TYR A 110 -4.31 1.36 7.02
C TYR A 110 -2.89 0.77 7.02
N PRO A 111 -2.55 -0.07 8.02
CA PRO A 111 -1.24 -0.71 8.10
C PRO A 111 -1.10 -1.82 7.05
N VAL A 112 0.00 -1.79 6.31
CA VAL A 112 0.44 -2.84 5.38
C VAL A 112 1.62 -3.56 6.03
N PRO A 113 1.47 -4.84 6.41
CA PRO A 113 2.53 -5.61 7.05
C PRO A 113 3.64 -5.99 6.07
N ALA A 114 4.83 -6.29 6.60
CA ALA A 114 5.99 -6.70 5.80
C ALA A 114 5.72 -7.89 4.88
N SER A 115 4.90 -8.85 5.33
CA SER A 115 4.46 -9.99 4.52
C SER A 115 3.59 -9.62 3.32
N ALA A 116 3.11 -8.38 3.22
CA ALA A 116 2.30 -7.89 2.10
C ALA A 116 3.10 -6.98 1.15
N TYR A 117 4.11 -6.25 1.65
CA TYR A 117 4.93 -5.36 0.81
C TYR A 117 6.31 -5.94 0.42
N ILE A 118 6.72 -7.07 1.01
CA ILE A 118 7.86 -7.87 0.55
C ILE A 118 7.33 -9.10 -0.19
N LEU A 119 7.89 -9.37 -1.37
CA LEU A 119 7.50 -10.49 -2.23
C LEU A 119 8.55 -11.61 -2.17
N GLU A 120 8.08 -12.85 -2.18
CA GLU A 120 8.89 -14.09 -2.26
C GLU A 120 8.88 -14.70 -3.66
#